data_AF-A0A398DYR0-F1
#
_entry.id   AF-A0A398DYR0-F1
#
_cell.length_a   1.000
_cell.length_b   1.000
_cell.length_c   1.000
_cell.angle_alpha   90.00
_cell.angle_beta   90.00
_cell.angle_gamma   90.00
#
_symmetry.space_group_name_H-M   'P 1'
#
loop_
_entity.id
_entity.type
_entity.pdbx_description
1 polymer ?
#
loop_
_entity_poly.entity_id
_entity_poly.type
_entity_poly.pdbx_seq_one_letter_code
_entity_poly.pdbx_strand_id
1 'polypeptide(L)'
;KTKRFPWKTYGELAFLPELSYADVDGDGRNELIVILCESEGTGALVEEIHVLNPEDFSEITVQSPLAALENRVVSKIDENDVQITIDNQNALVFPEKEITAKVAEKKSWFANLATGSIIDYSMQGNNVIVRVAAQLSPSGFLGDFNLTYEYKDNQLKVSGVSFMTALFWQSVP
;
A
#
# COMPACT_ATOMS: atom_id res chain seq x y z
N LYS A 1 2.89 -23.50 23.40
CA LYS A 1 1.60 -23.64 22.69
C LYS A 1 1.88 -23.67 21.19
N THR A 2 1.04 -24.30 20.37
CA THR A 2 1.21 -24.33 18.91
C THR A 2 -0.16 -24.10 18.26
N LYS A 3 -0.22 -23.17 17.31
CA LYS A 3 -1.38 -22.93 16.45
C LYS A 3 -0.93 -22.98 14.99
N ARG A 4 -1.78 -23.50 14.10
CA ARG A 4 -1.51 -23.57 12.66
C ARG A 4 -2.51 -22.67 11.96
N PHE A 5 -2.02 -21.91 10.99
CA PHE A 5 -2.81 -21.03 10.16
C PHE A 5 -2.79 -21.54 8.72
N PRO A 6 -3.90 -21.44 7.97
CA PRO A 6 -3.98 -21.87 6.58
C PRO A 6 -3.40 -20.83 5.60
N TRP A 7 -2.51 -19.95 6.07
CA TRP A 7 -1.87 -18.92 5.27
C TRP A 7 -0.94 -19.52 4.23
N LYS A 8 -0.73 -18.79 3.14
CA LYS A 8 0.13 -19.19 2.04
C LYS A 8 1.13 -18.08 1.79
N THR A 9 2.31 -18.48 1.34
CA THR A 9 3.35 -17.56 0.90
C THR A 9 3.99 -18.14 -0.33
N TYR A 10 4.58 -17.27 -1.12
CA TYR A 10 5.39 -17.64 -2.26
C TYR A 10 6.59 -18.48 -1.80
N GLY A 11 6.87 -19.57 -2.50
CA GLY A 11 7.79 -20.61 -2.05
C GLY A 11 9.28 -20.34 -2.32
N GLU A 12 9.61 -19.16 -2.85
CA GLU A 12 10.96 -18.80 -3.26
C GLU A 12 11.71 -18.08 -2.14
N LEU A 13 13.01 -18.37 -2.00
CA LEU A 13 13.84 -17.83 -0.92
C LEU A 13 13.97 -16.30 -0.92
N ALA A 14 13.76 -15.66 -2.07
CA ALA A 14 13.76 -14.21 -2.19
C ALA A 14 12.53 -13.54 -1.55
N PHE A 15 11.48 -14.33 -1.24
CA PHE A 15 10.18 -13.85 -0.75
C PHE A 15 9.75 -14.61 0.50
N LEU A 16 10.72 -14.87 1.38
CA LEU A 16 10.45 -15.49 2.68
C LEU A 16 9.55 -14.58 3.52
N PRO A 17 8.72 -15.18 4.40
CA PRO A 17 7.93 -14.41 5.37
C PRO A 17 8.79 -13.43 6.17
N GLU A 18 8.34 -12.20 6.29
CA GLU A 18 8.93 -11.24 7.20
C GLU A 18 8.24 -11.31 8.57
N LEU A 19 9.05 -11.28 9.63
CA LEU A 19 8.57 -11.35 11.00
C LEU A 19 9.02 -10.11 11.75
N SER A 20 8.06 -9.44 12.38
CA SER A 20 8.30 -8.30 13.26
C SER A 20 7.59 -8.48 14.60
N TYR A 21 8.07 -7.77 15.62
CA TYR A 21 7.50 -7.83 16.96
C TYR A 21 7.38 -6.42 17.54
N ALA A 22 6.16 -5.88 17.57
CA ALA A 22 5.91 -4.48 17.89
C ALA A 22 4.53 -4.29 18.52
N ASP A 23 4.41 -3.29 19.39
CA ASP A 23 3.16 -2.85 20.03
C ASP A 23 2.34 -2.01 19.05
N VAL A 24 1.54 -2.69 18.21
CA VAL A 24 0.77 -2.05 17.13
C VAL A 24 -0.64 -1.69 17.58
N ASP A 25 -1.10 -2.25 18.71
CA ASP A 25 -2.40 -1.90 19.31
C ASP A 25 -2.33 -0.85 20.43
N GLY A 26 -1.12 -0.53 20.91
CA GLY A 26 -0.86 0.51 21.89
C GLY A 26 -1.13 0.11 23.33
N ASP A 27 -1.29 -1.19 23.62
CA ASP A 27 -1.55 -1.70 24.97
C ASP A 27 -0.28 -1.84 25.84
N GLY A 28 0.90 -1.61 25.25
CA GLY A 28 2.20 -1.72 25.91
C GLY A 28 2.82 -3.12 25.84
N ARG A 29 2.18 -4.06 25.13
CA ARG A 29 2.71 -5.39 24.78
C ARG A 29 2.86 -5.45 23.27
N ASN A 30 3.75 -6.33 22.81
CA ASN A 30 4.04 -6.45 21.39
C ASN A 30 3.25 -7.59 20.76
N GLU A 31 2.77 -7.36 19.55
CA GLU A 31 2.15 -8.36 18.68
C GLU A 31 3.21 -8.99 17.78
N LEU A 32 2.95 -10.22 17.34
CA LEU A 32 3.71 -10.85 16.26
C LEU A 32 3.10 -10.43 14.92
N ILE A 33 3.88 -9.73 14.11
CA ILE A 33 3.51 -9.33 12.75
C ILE A 33 4.18 -10.29 11.77
N VAL A 34 3.39 -10.80 10.83
CA VAL A 34 3.83 -11.70 9.77
C VAL A 34 3.41 -11.10 8.44
N ILE A 35 4.37 -10.76 7.59
CA ILE A 35 4.12 -10.31 6.22
C ILE A 35 4.49 -11.45 5.27
N LEU A 36 3.55 -11.82 4.41
CA LEU A 36 3.67 -12.92 3.47
C LEU A 36 3.58 -12.40 2.05
N CYS A 37 4.44 -12.86 1.17
CA CYS A 37 4.31 -12.59 -0.26
C CYS A 37 3.28 -13.57 -0.85
N GLU A 38 2.14 -13.08 -1.33
CA GLU A 38 1.14 -13.91 -2.01
C GLU A 38 1.49 -14.12 -3.49
N SER A 39 1.99 -13.08 -4.15
CA SER A 39 2.37 -13.13 -5.56
C SER A 39 3.47 -12.12 -5.89
N GLU A 40 4.33 -12.48 -6.84
CA GLU A 40 5.37 -11.61 -7.39
C GLU A 40 5.53 -11.83 -8.89
N GLY A 41 6.03 -10.79 -9.57
CA GLY A 41 6.55 -10.83 -10.92
C GLY A 41 6.98 -9.45 -11.41
N THR A 42 7.30 -9.32 -12.70
CA THR A 42 7.66 -8.03 -13.29
C THR A 42 6.52 -7.02 -13.15
N GLY A 43 6.66 -6.08 -12.21
CA GLY A 43 5.65 -5.05 -11.93
C GLY A 43 4.52 -5.50 -10.99
N ALA A 44 4.67 -6.65 -10.32
CA ALA A 44 3.74 -7.14 -9.33
C ALA A 44 4.45 -7.59 -8.04
N LEU A 45 3.94 -7.16 -6.89
CA LEU A 45 4.32 -7.62 -5.55
C LEU A 45 3.08 -7.47 -4.69
N VAL A 46 2.43 -8.57 -4.32
CA VAL A 46 1.24 -8.52 -3.48
C VAL A 46 1.54 -9.24 -2.19
N GLU A 47 1.50 -8.49 -1.10
CA GLU A 47 1.70 -9.01 0.24
C GLU A 47 0.41 -9.04 1.05
N GLU A 48 0.35 -9.99 1.97
CA GLU A 48 -0.66 -10.12 3.02
C GLU A 48 0.02 -9.91 4.38
N ILE A 49 -0.66 -9.23 5.30
CA ILE A 49 -0.19 -9.00 6.67
C ILE A 49 -1.12 -9.69 7.67
N HIS A 50 -0.52 -10.38 8.63
CA HIS A 50 -1.18 -10.96 9.78
C HIS A 50 -0.60 -10.40 11.07
N VAL A 51 -1.47 -10.09 12.02
CA VAL A 51 -1.07 -9.55 13.34
C VAL A 51 -1.64 -10.43 14.42
N LEU A 52 -0.77 -11.03 15.23
CA LEU A 52 -1.14 -12.02 16.23
C LEU A 52 -0.82 -11.55 17.65
N ASN A 53 -1.77 -11.75 18.56
CA ASN A 53 -1.52 -11.70 19.99
C ASN A 53 -0.63 -12.89 20.40
N PRO A 54 0.55 -12.68 21.01
CA PRO A 54 1.48 -13.78 21.31
C PRO A 54 1.01 -14.70 22.45
N GLU A 55 0.07 -14.25 23.31
CA GLU A 55 -0.40 -15.01 24.47
C GLU A 55 -1.32 -16.18 24.08
N ASP A 56 -2.18 -15.96 23.08
CA ASP A 56 -3.23 -16.90 22.65
C ASP A 56 -3.28 -17.15 21.13
N PHE A 57 -2.44 -16.45 20.35
CA PHE A 57 -2.41 -16.48 18.90
C PHE A 57 -3.75 -16.10 18.25
N SER A 58 -4.58 -15.31 18.92
CA SER A 58 -5.71 -14.61 18.29
C SER A 58 -5.19 -13.56 17.31
N GLU A 59 -5.96 -13.30 16.26
CA GLU A 59 -5.55 -12.43 15.17
C GLU A 59 -6.29 -11.10 15.26
N ILE A 60 -5.52 -10.00 15.20
CA ILE A 60 -6.05 -8.66 15.04
C ILE A 60 -6.34 -8.47 13.55
N THR A 61 -7.59 -8.15 13.23
CA THR A 61 -7.98 -7.91 11.84
C THR A 61 -7.28 -6.65 11.32
N VAL A 62 -6.74 -6.73 10.11
CA VAL A 62 -6.16 -5.60 9.39
C VAL A 62 -7.09 -5.20 8.24
N GLN A 63 -7.46 -3.93 8.16
CA GLN A 63 -8.29 -3.43 7.06
C GLN A 63 -7.56 -3.59 5.73
N SER A 64 -8.26 -4.04 4.68
CA SER A 64 -7.69 -4.08 3.33
C SER A 64 -7.30 -2.68 2.84
N PRO A 65 -6.08 -2.47 2.32
CA PRO A 65 -5.65 -1.18 1.80
C PRO A 65 -6.42 -0.81 0.53
N LEU A 66 -6.77 -1.79 -0.32
CA LEU A 66 -7.57 -1.54 -1.52
C LEU A 66 -8.97 -1.06 -1.17
N ALA A 67 -9.62 -1.70 -0.19
CA ALA A 67 -10.93 -1.26 0.29
C ALA A 67 -10.86 0.14 0.94
N ALA A 68 -9.76 0.47 1.62
CA ALA A 68 -9.56 1.81 2.15
C ALA A 68 -9.40 2.85 1.04
N LEU A 69 -8.60 2.55 0.00
CA LEU A 69 -8.40 3.43 -1.15
C LEU A 69 -9.69 3.66 -1.94
N GLU A 70 -10.48 2.62 -2.18
CA GLU A 70 -11.75 2.71 -2.91
C GLU A 70 -12.70 3.76 -2.30
N ASN A 71 -12.70 3.90 -0.98
CA ASN A 71 -13.56 4.83 -0.26
C ASN A 71 -12.97 6.23 -0.08
N ARG A 72 -11.65 6.36 -0.20
CA ARG A 72 -10.91 7.59 0.18
C ARG A 72 -10.26 8.30 -1.00
N VAL A 73 -10.08 7.60 -2.12
CA VAL A 73 -9.34 8.11 -3.28
C VAL A 73 -10.22 8.11 -4.51
N VAL A 74 -10.25 9.26 -5.18
CA VAL A 74 -10.84 9.43 -6.50
C VAL A 74 -9.74 9.85 -7.45
N SER A 75 -9.54 9.10 -8.54
CA SER A 75 -8.64 9.49 -9.62
C SER A 75 -9.42 9.84 -10.88
N LYS A 76 -8.90 10.80 -11.64
CA LYS A 76 -9.44 11.20 -12.93
C LYS A 76 -8.29 11.39 -13.91
N ILE A 77 -8.42 10.81 -15.09
CA ILE A 77 -7.46 10.99 -16.18
C ILE A 77 -8.18 11.79 -17.26
N ASP A 78 -7.74 13.04 -17.47
CA ASP A 78 -8.29 13.95 -18.46
C ASP A 78 -7.37 14.10 -19.67
N GLU A 79 -7.75 14.96 -20.62
CA GLU A 79 -6.91 15.23 -21.78
C GLU A 79 -5.58 15.88 -21.40
N ASN A 80 -5.48 16.68 -20.34
CA ASN A 80 -4.23 17.43 -20.09
C ASN A 80 -3.50 17.03 -18.82
N ASP A 81 -4.13 16.24 -17.96
CA ASP A 81 -3.59 15.92 -16.63
C ASP A 81 -4.20 14.65 -16.04
N VAL A 82 -3.54 14.16 -15.00
CA VAL A 82 -4.08 13.19 -14.06
C VAL A 82 -4.35 13.91 -12.74
N GLN A 83 -5.52 13.69 -12.16
CA GLN A 83 -5.94 14.29 -10.90
C GLN A 83 -6.19 13.20 -9.86
N ILE A 84 -5.71 13.42 -8.64
CA ILE A 84 -5.92 12.52 -7.50
C ILE A 84 -6.50 13.35 -6.36
N THR A 85 -7.68 12.95 -5.88
CA THR A 85 -8.31 13.50 -4.68
C THR A 85 -8.27 12.45 -3.58
N ILE A 86 -7.81 12.85 -2.38
CA ILE A 86 -7.74 11.99 -1.20
C ILE A 86 -8.59 12.64 -0.11
N ASP A 87 -9.49 11.88 0.53
CA ASP A 87 -10.35 12.33 1.62
C ASP A 87 -11.11 13.64 1.32
N ASN A 88 -11.57 13.80 0.07
CA ASN A 88 -12.26 14.99 -0.43
C ASN A 88 -11.47 16.31 -0.26
N GLN A 89 -10.14 16.24 -0.18
CA GLN A 89 -9.27 17.41 -0.16
C GLN A 89 -9.07 18.00 -1.57
N ASN A 90 -8.25 19.04 -1.69
CA ASN A 90 -7.87 19.59 -2.99
C ASN A 90 -7.14 18.53 -3.83
N ALA A 91 -7.48 18.45 -5.11
CA ALA A 91 -6.85 17.49 -6.01
C ALA A 91 -5.36 17.80 -6.21
N LEU A 92 -4.55 16.74 -6.17
CA LEU A 92 -3.20 16.74 -6.71
C LEU A 92 -3.30 16.66 -8.23
N VAL A 93 -2.61 17.53 -8.95
CA VAL A 93 -2.69 17.63 -10.41
C VAL A 93 -1.32 17.35 -11.02
N PHE A 94 -1.28 16.41 -11.96
CA PHE A 94 -0.07 15.97 -12.65
C PHE A 94 -0.22 16.23 -14.15
N PRO A 95 0.49 17.23 -14.72
CA PRO A 95 0.36 17.57 -16.14
C PRO A 95 0.82 16.43 -17.05
N GLU A 96 0.10 16.18 -18.14
CA GLU A 96 0.39 15.11 -19.10
C GLU A 96 1.84 15.14 -19.57
N LYS A 97 2.34 16.32 -19.89
CA LYS A 97 3.69 16.50 -20.42
C LYS A 97 4.77 15.98 -19.47
N GLU A 98 4.57 16.10 -18.17
CA GLU A 98 5.53 15.63 -17.16
C GLU A 98 5.48 14.11 -17.03
N ILE A 99 4.28 13.55 -17.11
CA ILE A 99 4.05 12.11 -17.02
C ILE A 99 4.59 11.42 -18.27
N THR A 100 4.24 11.90 -19.46
CA THR A 100 4.68 11.30 -20.73
C THR A 100 6.20 11.34 -20.93
N ALA A 101 6.87 12.34 -20.36
CA ALA A 101 8.32 12.44 -20.40
C ALA A 101 9.06 11.41 -19.52
N LYS A 102 8.42 10.88 -18.47
CA LYS A 102 9.08 10.10 -17.41
C LYS A 102 8.46 8.73 -17.10
N VAL A 103 7.18 8.55 -17.41
CA VAL A 103 6.38 7.39 -16.99
C VAL A 103 5.96 6.55 -18.18
N ALA A 104 5.06 7.06 -19.03
CA ALA A 104 4.53 6.31 -20.16
C ALA A 104 3.82 7.22 -21.18
N GLU A 105 3.79 6.82 -22.45
CA GLU A 105 3.01 7.51 -23.49
C GLU A 105 1.52 7.48 -23.19
N LYS A 106 0.82 8.59 -23.43
CA LYS A 106 -0.61 8.73 -23.12
C LYS A 106 -1.51 7.66 -23.74
N LYS A 107 -1.19 7.19 -24.95
CA LYS A 107 -1.96 6.14 -25.63
C LYS A 107 -1.98 4.80 -24.88
N SER A 108 -1.06 4.61 -23.93
CA SER A 108 -0.96 3.40 -23.11
C SER A 108 -1.65 3.54 -21.75
N TRP A 109 -2.16 4.72 -21.41
CA TRP A 109 -2.76 4.96 -20.11
C TRP A 109 -4.10 4.23 -19.98
N PHE A 110 -4.37 3.78 -18.76
CA PHE A 110 -5.67 3.27 -18.37
C PHE A 110 -6.70 4.41 -18.27
N ALA A 111 -7.98 4.04 -18.15
CA ALA A 111 -9.05 5.02 -17.97
C ALA A 111 -9.04 5.66 -16.58
N ASN A 112 -8.59 4.92 -15.56
CA ASN A 112 -8.38 5.38 -14.19
C ASN A 112 -7.06 4.79 -13.67
N LEU A 113 -6.52 5.36 -12.60
CA LEU A 113 -5.37 4.74 -11.92
C LEU A 113 -5.80 3.37 -11.38
N ALA A 114 -5.05 2.34 -11.75
CA ALA A 114 -5.22 1.00 -11.22
C ALA A 114 -4.38 0.82 -9.96
N THR A 115 -4.86 -0.01 -9.04
CA THR A 115 -4.19 -0.38 -7.79
C THR A 115 -4.21 -1.89 -7.62
N GLY A 116 -3.30 -2.42 -6.78
CA GLY A 116 -3.30 -3.83 -6.40
C GLY A 116 -2.28 -4.69 -7.15
N SER A 117 -1.54 -4.13 -8.11
CA SER A 117 -0.36 -4.81 -8.65
C SER A 117 0.79 -4.82 -7.64
N ILE A 118 0.95 -3.72 -6.88
CA ILE A 118 1.94 -3.61 -5.80
C ILE A 118 1.20 -3.24 -4.51
N ILE A 119 1.32 -4.09 -3.50
CA ILE A 119 0.90 -3.92 -2.12
C ILE A 119 2.09 -4.41 -1.28
N ASP A 120 2.85 -3.46 -0.74
CA ASP A 120 4.12 -3.68 -0.06
C ASP A 120 4.01 -3.15 1.38
N TYR A 121 3.90 -4.06 2.34
CA TYR A 121 3.78 -3.76 3.74
C TYR A 121 5.16 -3.57 4.38
N SER A 122 5.23 -2.65 5.34
CA SER A 122 6.43 -2.47 6.13
C SER A 122 6.10 -1.97 7.52
N MET A 123 7.06 -2.17 8.43
CA MET A 123 7.00 -1.66 9.79
C MET A 123 7.86 -0.39 9.92
N GLN A 124 7.28 0.66 10.50
CA GLN A 124 8.02 1.85 10.93
C GLN A 124 7.89 2.03 12.44
N GLY A 125 8.80 1.40 13.18
CA GLY A 125 8.69 1.29 14.63
C GLY A 125 7.45 0.47 14.99
N ASN A 126 6.51 1.11 15.68
CA ASN A 126 5.23 0.50 16.08
C ASN A 126 4.12 0.68 15.04
N ASN A 127 4.38 1.33 13.91
CA ASN A 127 3.36 1.60 12.90
C ASN A 127 3.43 0.61 11.75
N VAL A 128 2.28 0.06 11.38
CA VAL A 128 2.12 -0.63 10.09
C VAL A 128 1.90 0.43 9.00
N ILE A 129 2.69 0.31 7.93
CA ILE A 129 2.58 1.15 6.74
C ILE A 129 2.43 0.22 5.53
N VAL A 130 1.67 0.63 4.53
CA VAL A 130 1.61 -0.08 3.25
C VAL A 130 1.73 0.90 2.09
N ARG A 131 2.58 0.53 1.13
CA ARG A 131 2.71 1.20 -0.15
C ARG A 131 1.86 0.47 -1.18
N VAL A 132 0.94 1.20 -1.80
CA VAL A 132 0.11 0.69 -2.90
C VAL A 132 0.41 1.50 -4.15
N ALA A 133 0.94 0.85 -5.19
CA ALA A 133 1.30 1.56 -6.40
C ALA A 133 0.07 2.04 -7.18
N ALA A 134 0.15 3.27 -7.68
CA ALA A 134 -0.84 3.88 -8.56
C ALA A 134 -0.42 3.67 -10.02
N GLN A 135 -0.89 2.57 -10.59
CA GLN A 135 -0.54 2.16 -11.93
C GLN A 135 -1.33 2.98 -12.96
N LEU A 136 -0.61 3.65 -13.86
CA LEU A 136 -1.19 4.49 -14.91
C LEU A 136 -1.24 3.75 -16.25
N SER A 137 -0.30 2.85 -16.51
CA SER A 137 -0.22 2.03 -17.72
C SER A 137 0.38 0.66 -17.41
N PRO A 138 0.36 -0.31 -18.34
CA PRO A 138 0.92 -1.65 -18.08
C PRO A 138 2.36 -1.64 -17.57
N SER A 139 3.17 -0.65 -17.96
CA SER A 139 4.57 -0.53 -17.58
C SER A 139 4.90 0.77 -16.82
N GLY A 140 3.89 1.54 -16.42
CA GLY A 140 4.07 2.89 -15.89
C GLY A 140 3.26 3.13 -14.62
N PHE A 141 3.94 3.59 -13.58
CA PHE A 141 3.36 3.96 -12.30
C PHE A 141 3.49 5.48 -12.11
N LEU A 142 2.39 6.13 -11.76
CA LEU A 142 2.40 7.57 -11.49
C LEU A 142 3.09 7.89 -10.17
N GLY A 143 2.99 6.96 -9.22
CA GLY A 143 3.52 7.08 -7.86
C GLY A 143 2.89 6.01 -6.98
N ASP A 144 2.87 6.27 -5.67
CA ASP A 144 2.38 5.34 -4.67
C ASP A 144 1.47 6.03 -3.67
N PHE A 145 0.40 5.33 -3.27
CA PHE A 145 -0.34 5.63 -2.06
C PHE A 145 0.39 5.03 -0.86
N ASN A 146 0.75 5.85 0.11
CA ASN A 146 1.26 5.37 1.41
C ASN A 146 0.15 5.49 2.44
N LEU A 147 -0.25 4.35 2.98
CA LEU A 147 -1.30 4.23 3.97
C LEU A 147 -0.68 3.89 5.32
N THR A 148 -1.13 4.57 6.37
CA THR A 148 -0.74 4.28 7.76
C THR A 148 -1.91 3.68 8.50
N TYR A 149 -1.64 2.74 9.40
CA TYR A 149 -2.66 2.11 10.23
C TYR A 149 -2.64 2.63 11.66
N GLU A 150 -3.82 2.64 12.28
CA GLU A 150 -4.03 2.82 13.71
C GLU A 150 -4.93 1.70 14.25
N TYR A 151 -4.73 1.30 15.51
CA TYR A 151 -5.64 0.38 16.15
C TYR A 151 -6.90 1.10 16.63
N LYS A 152 -8.05 0.66 16.11
CA LYS A 152 -9.35 1.25 16.41
C LYS A 152 -10.47 0.25 16.21
N ASP A 153 -11.40 0.21 17.15
CA ASP A 153 -12.53 -0.73 17.15
C ASP A 153 -12.09 -2.21 17.07
N ASN A 154 -11.03 -2.56 17.81
CA ASN A 154 -10.43 -3.90 17.86
C ASN A 154 -9.83 -4.42 16.54
N GLN A 155 -9.40 -3.51 15.66
CA GLN A 155 -8.76 -3.84 14.39
C GLN A 155 -7.77 -2.74 14.00
N LEU A 156 -6.78 -3.09 13.18
CA LEU A 156 -5.94 -2.10 12.53
C LEU A 156 -6.70 -1.50 11.34
N LYS A 157 -6.97 -0.20 11.39
CA LYS A 157 -7.65 0.57 10.34
C LYS A 157 -6.72 1.59 9.74
N VAL A 158 -6.91 1.88 8.46
CA VAL A 158 -6.17 2.95 7.79
C VAL A 158 -6.57 4.30 8.41
N SER A 159 -5.62 4.95 9.07
CA SER A 159 -5.78 6.28 9.64
C SER A 159 -5.45 7.38 8.63
N GLY A 160 -4.36 7.20 7.87
CA GLY A 160 -3.84 8.17 6.93
C GLY A 160 -3.64 7.59 5.54
N VAL A 161 -3.83 8.43 4.53
CA VAL A 161 -3.47 8.16 3.13
C VAL A 161 -2.71 9.37 2.61
N SER A 162 -1.56 9.13 2.00
CA SER A 162 -0.77 10.16 1.33
C SER A 162 -0.31 9.65 -0.04
N PHE A 163 0.00 10.55 -0.96
CA PHE A 163 0.51 10.20 -2.27
C PHE A 163 1.95 10.68 -2.44
N MET A 164 2.83 9.79 -2.89
CA MET A 164 4.22 10.11 -3.19
C MET A 164 4.53 9.78 -4.64
N THR A 165 5.29 10.65 -5.29
CA THR A 165 5.79 10.39 -6.64
C THR A 165 7.19 10.97 -6.81
N ALA A 166 8.01 10.29 -7.62
CA ALA A 166 9.33 10.78 -8.04
C ALA A 166 9.24 11.97 -9.03
N LEU A 167 8.07 12.24 -9.60
CA LEU A 167 7.90 13.31 -10.61
C LEU A 167 8.28 14.70 -10.10
N PHE A 168 8.18 14.95 -8.78
CA PHE A 168 8.44 16.24 -8.15
C PHE A 168 9.73 16.34 -7.31
N TRP A 169 10.60 15.32 -7.32
CA TRP A 169 11.89 15.36 -6.60
C TRP A 169 13.02 16.02 -7.41
N GLN A 170 12.71 17.01 -8.24
CA GLN A 170 13.71 17.88 -8.86
C GLN A 170 13.20 19.32 -8.93
N SER A 171 13.37 20.06 -7.83
CA SER A 171 14.13 21.31 -7.81
C SER A 171 13.98 21.98 -6.43
N VAL A 172 14.97 21.79 -5.57
CA VAL A 172 15.31 22.79 -4.56
C VAL A 172 16.77 23.18 -4.86
N PRO A 173 17.08 24.48 -5.08
CA PRO A 173 18.41 24.93 -5.47
C PRO A 173 19.49 24.59 -4.43
#